data_AF-A0A969YFB6-F1
#
_entry.id   AF-A0A969YFB6-F1
#
_cell.length_a   1.000
_cell.length_b   1.000
_cell.length_c   1.000
_cell.angle_alpha   90.00
_cell.angle_beta   90.00
_cell.angle_gamma   90.00
#
_symmetry.space_group_name_H-M   'P 1'
#
loop_
_entity.id
_entity.type
_entity.pdbx_description
1 polymer ?
#
loop_
_entity_poly.entity_id
_entity_poly.type
_entity_poly.pdbx_seq_one_letter_code
_entity_poly.pdbx_strand_id
1 'polypeptide(L)' 'MADKRATIQEMTDGAAAQEKRDRKNWVAFVESDAVNFLTLNDIEKMTLDDGEGNKAKLTRRKDGSVYVECTSANIL' A
#
# COMPACT_ATOMS: atom_id res chain seq x y z
N MET A 1 -38.69 9.75 -26.57
CA MET A 1 -38.21 8.91 -25.45
C MET A 1 -37.01 9.64 -24.87
N ALA A 2 -37.08 10.15 -23.64
CA ALA A 2 -36.05 11.01 -23.07
C ALA A 2 -34.89 10.16 -22.52
N ASP A 3 -33.68 10.46 -22.98
CA ASP A 3 -32.42 9.86 -22.55
C ASP A 3 -32.24 10.03 -21.03
N LYS A 4 -32.38 8.91 -20.30
CA LYS A 4 -32.20 8.86 -18.85
C LYS A 4 -30.71 8.74 -18.56
N ARG A 5 -29.99 9.87 -18.59
CA ARG A 5 -28.59 9.91 -18.18
C ARG A 5 -28.50 9.62 -16.68
N ALA A 6 -27.84 8.53 -16.32
CA ALA A 6 -27.56 8.16 -14.94
C ALA A 6 -26.82 9.32 -14.26
N THR A 7 -27.17 9.59 -12.99
CA THR A 7 -26.54 10.65 -12.21
C THR A 7 -25.12 10.23 -11.80
N ILE A 8 -24.21 11.19 -11.62
CA ILE A 8 -22.83 10.93 -11.15
C ILE A 8 -22.84 10.10 -9.85
N GLN A 9 -23.86 10.30 -9.00
CA GLN A 9 -24.09 9.54 -7.78
C GLN A 9 -24.29 8.04 -8.04
N GLU A 10 -25.13 7.68 -9.02
CA GLU A 10 -25.40 6.28 -9.38
C GLU A 10 -24.18 5.59 -10.02
N MET A 11 -23.28 6.36 -10.65
CA MET A 11 -22.01 5.83 -11.19
C MET A 11 -21.00 5.52 -10.08
N THR A 12 -21.04 6.23 -8.95
CA THR A 12 -20.13 6.00 -7.81
C THR A 12 -20.58 4.88 -6.87
N ASP A 13 -21.89 4.60 -6.76
CA ASP A 13 -22.39 3.51 -5.91
C ASP A 13 -22.06 2.10 -6.47
N GLY A 14 -21.74 2.00 -7.77
CA GLY A 14 -21.28 0.77 -8.43
C GLY A 14 -19.77 0.55 -8.38
N ALA A 15 -19.00 1.50 -7.82
CA ALA A 15 -17.61 1.26 -7.48
C ALA A 15 -17.59 0.30 -6.28
N ALA A 16 -17.74 -1.00 -6.61
CA ALA A 16 -17.67 -2.12 -5.71
C ALA A 16 -16.71 -1.78 -4.58
N ALA A 17 -17.22 -1.83 -3.35
CA ALA A 17 -16.41 -1.85 -2.14
C ALA A 17 -15.19 -2.68 -2.48
N GLN A 18 -14.06 -2.02 -2.76
CA GLN A 18 -12.85 -2.71 -3.15
C GLN A 18 -12.68 -3.74 -2.05
N GLU A 19 -12.70 -5.03 -2.40
CA GLU A 19 -12.53 -6.10 -1.43
C GLU A 19 -11.40 -5.62 -0.54
N LYS A 20 -11.72 -5.31 0.73
CA LYS A 20 -10.73 -4.83 1.68
C LYS A 20 -9.77 -5.99 1.76
N ARG A 21 -8.73 -5.95 0.92
CA ARG A 21 -7.74 -7.02 0.77
C ARG A 21 -7.38 -7.32 2.19
N ASP A 22 -7.75 -8.54 2.59
CA ASP A 22 -7.71 -9.02 3.96
C ASP A 22 -6.49 -8.41 4.60
N ARG A 23 -6.68 -7.52 5.60
CA ARG A 23 -5.73 -6.50 6.08
C ARG A 23 -4.42 -7.17 6.49
N LYS A 24 -3.67 -7.63 5.49
CA LYS A 24 -2.45 -8.40 5.65
C LYS A 24 -1.59 -7.45 6.42
N ASN A 25 -1.25 -7.89 7.64
CA ASN A 25 -0.50 -7.15 8.62
C ASN A 25 0.52 -6.26 7.89
N TRP A 26 0.34 -4.94 7.97
CA TRP A 26 1.14 -3.97 7.24
C TRP A 26 2.63 -4.28 7.36
N VAL A 27 3.05 -4.63 8.59
CA VAL A 27 4.42 -5.04 8.89
C VAL A 27 4.83 -6.28 8.09
N ALA A 28 3.99 -7.31 8.05
CA ALA A 28 4.26 -8.52 7.28
C ALA A 28 4.42 -8.22 5.79
N PHE A 29 3.53 -7.41 5.19
CA PHE A 29 3.65 -7.00 3.79
C PHE A 29 4.96 -6.26 3.51
N VAL A 30 5.36 -5.36 4.40
CA VAL A 30 6.60 -4.61 4.23
C VAL A 30 7.81 -5.53 4.35
N GLU A 31 7.85 -6.40 5.36
CA GLU A 31 8.97 -7.31 5.62
C GLU A 31 9.09 -8.44 4.57
N SER A 32 8.01 -8.80 3.88
CA SER A 32 8.03 -9.78 2.78
C SER A 32 8.08 -9.12 1.40
N ASP A 33 6.94 -8.68 0.90
CA ASP A 33 6.71 -8.35 -0.50
C ASP A 33 7.50 -7.10 -0.88
N ALA A 34 7.52 -6.08 -0.02
CA ALA A 34 8.22 -4.84 -0.32
C ALA A 34 9.75 -5.00 -0.25
N VAL A 35 10.28 -5.71 0.75
CA VAL A 35 11.71 -6.05 0.82
C VAL A 35 12.14 -6.87 -0.40
N ASN A 36 11.33 -7.86 -0.81
CA ASN A 36 11.61 -8.66 -2.00
C ASN A 36 11.60 -7.81 -3.27
N PHE A 37 10.61 -6.93 -3.43
CA PHE A 37 10.54 -6.02 -4.57
C PHE A 37 11.75 -5.08 -4.66
N LEU A 38 12.15 -4.48 -3.53
CA LEU A 38 13.34 -3.65 -3.45
C LEU A 38 14.60 -4.44 -3.81
N THR A 39 14.70 -5.67 -3.32
CA THR A 39 15.82 -6.58 -3.56
C THR A 39 15.96 -6.92 -5.04
N LEU A 40 14.88 -7.39 -5.66
CA LEU A 40 14.84 -7.89 -7.04
C LEU A 40 15.07 -6.81 -8.10
N ASN A 41 14.68 -5.56 -7.81
CA ASN A 41 14.81 -4.44 -8.74
C ASN A 41 16.04 -3.57 -8.48
N ASP A 42 16.97 -4.04 -7.63
CA ASP A 42 18.18 -3.32 -7.23
C ASP A 42 17.92 -1.88 -6.75
N ILE A 43 16.80 -1.67 -6.06
CA ILE A 43 16.42 -0.36 -5.52
C ILE A 43 17.24 -0.10 -4.25
N GLU A 44 17.85 1.09 -4.16
CA GLU A 44 18.65 1.49 -2.99
C GLU A 44 17.76 1.93 -1.83
N LYS A 45 16.68 2.67 -2.12
CA LYS A 45 15.80 3.25 -1.11
C LYS A 45 14.37 3.36 -1.61
N MET A 46 13.40 3.04 -0.74
CA MET A 46 11.98 3.08 -1.04
C MET A 46 11.19 3.60 0.16
N THR A 47 10.13 4.35 -0.11
CA THR A 47 9.18 4.82 0.90
C THR A 47 7.79 4.36 0.49
N LEU A 48 7.01 3.85 1.44
CA LEU A 48 5.68 3.30 1.23
C LEU A 48 4.68 4.04 2.12
N ASP A 49 3.48 4.23 1.58
CA ASP A 49 2.32 4.83 2.24
C ASP A 49 1.09 4.03 1.79
N ASP A 50 0.31 3.51 2.74
CA ASP A 50 -0.89 2.72 2.43
C ASP A 50 -2.16 3.56 2.27
N GLY A 51 -2.08 4.87 2.49
CA GLY A 51 -3.23 5.78 2.47
C GLY A 51 -4.12 5.73 3.71
N GLU A 52 -3.85 4.83 4.67
CA GLU A 52 -4.59 4.68 5.93
C GLU A 52 -3.73 5.06 7.16
N GLY A 53 -2.58 5.70 6.93
CA GLY A 53 -1.70 6.21 7.98
C GLY A 53 -0.57 5.26 8.37
N ASN A 54 -0.41 4.12 7.69
CA ASN A 54 0.80 3.31 7.83
C ASN A 54 1.84 3.75 6.80
N LYS A 55 3.06 3.94 7.30
CA LYS A 55 4.22 4.34 6.48
C LYS A 55 5.36 3.38 6.73
N ALA A 56 6.21 3.22 5.72
CA ALA A 56 7.45 2.47 5.86
C ALA A 56 8.56 3.07 5.01
N LYS A 57 9.79 2.92 5.49
CA LYS A 57 10.99 3.33 4.79
C LYS A 57 11.96 2.16 4.74
N LEU A 58 12.35 1.77 3.54
CA LEU A 58 13.29 0.70 3.30
C LEU A 58 14.58 1.29 2.73
N THR A 59 15.71 0.87 3.25
CA THR A 59 17.03 1.30 2.77
C THR A 59 17.95 0.09 2.67
N ARG A 60 18.48 -0.15 1.47
CA ARG A 60 19.52 -1.14 1.23
C ARG A 60 20.83 -0.63 1.82
N ARG A 61 21.49 -1.47 2.60
CA ARG A 61 22.82 -1.20 3.15
C ARG A 61 23.89 -1.74 2.21
N LYS A 62 25.13 -1.29 2.42
CA LYS A 62 26.30 -1.69 1.63
C LYS A 62 26.60 -3.20 1.71
N ASP A 63 26.16 -3.86 2.78
CA ASP A 63 26.28 -5.31 2.99
C ASP A 63 25.16 -6.13 2.32
N GLY A 64 24.24 -5.47 1.61
CA GLY A 64 23.09 -6.10 0.97
C GLY A 64 21.89 -6.34 1.89
N SER A 65 22.01 -6.07 3.20
CA SER A 65 20.87 -6.13 4.11
C SER A 65 19.91 -4.98 3.87
N VAL A 66 18.61 -5.19 4.14
CA VAL A 66 17.58 -4.15 4.02
C VAL A 66 17.18 -3.71 5.42
N TYR A 67 17.37 -2.42 5.70
CA TYR A 67 16.84 -1.79 6.91
C TYR A 67 15.42 -1.31 6.67
N VAL A 68 14.49 -1.74 7.52
CA VAL A 68 13.07 -1.40 7.45
C VAL A 68 12.70 -0.58 8.68
N GLU A 69 12.08 0.57 8.46
CA GLU A 69 11.47 1.39 9.51
C GLU A 69 9.98 1.52 9.20
N CYS A 70 9.13 0.87 10.02
CA CYS A 70 7.69 0.95 9.92
C CYS A 70 7.14 1.93 10.96
N THR A 71 6.29 2.86 10.53
CA THR A 71 5.55 3.75 11.42
C THR A 71 4.08 3.52 11.19
N SER A 72 3.40 2.89 12.15
CA SER A 72 1.94 2.76 12.16
C SER A 72 1.34 3.89 12.99
N ALA A 73 0.42 4.67 12.42
CA ALA A 73 -0.27 5.74 13.15
C ALA A 73 -1.28 5.24 14.21
N ASN A 74 -1.59 3.94 14.22
CA ASN A 74 -2.41 3.34 15.28
C ASN A 74 -1.58 3.10 16.54
N ILE A 75 -1.35 4.18 17.29
CA ILE A 75 -1.25 4.13 18.75
C ILE A 75 -2.61 3.63 19.27
N LEU A 76 -2.60 2.45 19.89
CA LEU A 76 -3.74 1.87 20.63
C LEU A 76 -4.25 2.82 21.72
#